data_AF-A0A7C6BC11-F1
#
_entry.id   AF-A0A7C6BC11-F1
#
_cell.length_a   1.000
_cell.length_b   1.000
_cell.length_c   1.000
_cell.angle_alpha   90.00
_cell.angle_beta   90.00
_cell.angle_gamma   90.00
#
_symmetry.space_group_name_H-M   'P 1'
#
loop_
_entity.id
_entity.type
_entity.pdbx_description
1 polymer ?
#
loop_
_entity_poly.entity_id
_entity_poly.type
_entity_poly.pdbx_seq_one_letter_code
_entity_poly.pdbx_strand_id
1 'polypeptide(L)'
;MDKREYEEQWPGLPINYLIVASDDYIVFLDHENDIDWKTSDEFDARELTSEDKNKYFAVKNEIDSAETIAINHIDDKVVIAFKRQLGEALVRVFEGEYENASNMVKLAQDYILKRNIEQSRYMFLMSCGSTTLIAILVSVLFWLFRGSIISIIGNTVFYVALASLCGSIGALLSVILRTGKTTLDYNASKKLHIIEGVSRIIAGIISGLIVAVSIKTGIILPIFTKIESTNIAMLLGGLVAGASERFAPSIISKLDGVNNSKSNKKQ
;
A
#
# COMPACT_ATOMS: atom_id res chain seq x y z
N MET A 1 43.20 5.77 -18.76
CA MET A 1 42.32 4.77 -18.16
C MET A 1 42.10 3.77 -19.26
N ASP A 2 42.64 2.56 -19.12
CA ASP A 2 42.52 1.53 -20.16
C ASP A 2 41.04 1.30 -20.44
N LYS A 3 40.66 1.31 -21.72
CA LYS A 3 39.29 0.96 -22.10
C LYS A 3 39.05 -0.49 -21.71
N ARG A 4 37.86 -0.78 -21.21
CA ARG A 4 37.50 -2.17 -20.91
C ARG A 4 37.34 -2.91 -22.24
N GLU A 5 37.73 -4.18 -22.30
CA GLU A 5 37.75 -4.99 -23.53
C GLU A 5 36.43 -4.95 -24.32
N TYR A 6 35.28 -4.98 -23.62
CA TYR A 6 33.97 -4.87 -24.26
C TYR A 6 33.68 -3.49 -24.89
N GLU A 7 34.33 -2.41 -24.44
CA GLU A 7 34.14 -1.06 -25.01
C GLU A 7 34.85 -0.90 -26.36
N GLU A 8 35.84 -1.74 -26.64
CA GLU A 8 36.49 -1.81 -27.94
C GLU A 8 35.63 -2.56 -28.95
N GLN A 9 35.04 -3.69 -28.51
CA GLN A 9 34.18 -4.53 -29.31
C GLN A 9 32.79 -3.93 -29.55
N TRP A 10 32.22 -3.29 -28.53
CA TRP A 10 30.87 -2.71 -28.56
C TRP A 10 30.93 -1.19 -28.29
N PRO A 11 31.47 -0.39 -29.22
CA PRO A 11 31.74 1.02 -28.97
C PRO A 11 30.48 1.88 -28.91
N GLY A 12 30.48 2.87 -28.01
CA GLY A 12 29.49 3.94 -27.97
C GLY A 12 28.16 3.61 -27.30
N LEU A 13 28.09 2.51 -26.55
CA LEU A 13 26.88 2.11 -25.83
C LEU A 13 26.73 2.84 -24.48
N PRO A 14 25.50 3.27 -24.10
CA PRO A 14 25.24 4.04 -22.88
C PRO A 14 25.17 3.13 -21.63
N ILE A 15 26.21 2.33 -21.39
CA ILE A 15 26.20 1.28 -20.36
C ILE A 15 26.29 1.89 -18.96
N ASN A 16 25.23 1.73 -18.16
CA ASN A 16 25.23 2.00 -16.73
C ASN A 16 25.62 0.75 -15.93
N TYR A 17 25.06 -0.40 -16.30
CA TYR A 17 25.34 -1.68 -15.65
C TYR A 17 25.52 -2.79 -16.69
N LEU A 18 26.72 -3.38 -16.76
CA LEU A 18 26.97 -4.51 -17.64
C LEU A 18 26.41 -5.81 -17.03
N ILE A 19 25.60 -6.54 -17.81
CA ILE A 19 25.12 -7.88 -17.41
C ILE A 19 26.05 -8.94 -17.99
N VAL A 20 26.15 -9.01 -19.32
CA VAL A 20 27.06 -9.91 -20.05
C VAL A 20 27.57 -9.20 -21.30
N ALA A 21 28.86 -9.42 -21.61
CA ALA A 21 29.43 -9.13 -22.91
C ALA A 21 30.17 -10.37 -23.42
N SER A 22 29.89 -10.77 -24.65
CA SER A 22 30.56 -11.84 -25.39
C SER A 22 30.90 -11.36 -26.80
N ASP A 23 31.52 -12.24 -27.58
CA ASP A 23 31.76 -11.98 -29.01
C ASP A 23 30.47 -11.92 -29.82
N ASP A 24 29.46 -12.66 -29.39
CA ASP A 24 28.21 -12.82 -30.11
C ASP A 24 27.20 -11.70 -29.80
N TYR A 25 27.16 -11.25 -28.53
CA TYR A 25 26.17 -10.29 -28.06
C TYR A 25 26.63 -9.55 -26.80
N ILE A 26 25.95 -8.45 -26.50
CA ILE A 26 26.08 -7.70 -25.25
C ILE A 26 24.70 -7.39 -24.69
N VAL A 27 24.52 -7.54 -23.38
CA VAL A 27 23.30 -7.20 -22.64
C VAL A 27 23.67 -6.33 -21.45
N PHE A 28 22.98 -5.21 -21.29
CA PHE A 28 23.28 -4.21 -20.27
C PHE A 28 22.04 -3.44 -19.83
N LEU A 29 22.17 -2.69 -18.74
CA LEU A 29 21.23 -1.64 -18.37
C LEU A 29 21.80 -0.29 -18.78
N ASP A 30 20.99 0.53 -19.43
CA ASP A 30 21.37 1.87 -19.83
C ASP A 30 21.30 2.88 -18.67
N HIS A 31 21.54 4.16 -18.96
CA HIS A 31 21.47 5.22 -17.94
C HIS A 31 20.06 5.49 -17.39
N GLU A 32 19.01 5.02 -18.07
CA GLU A 32 17.62 5.06 -17.59
C GLU A 32 17.22 3.76 -16.86
N ASN A 33 18.14 2.80 -16.77
CA ASN A 33 17.97 1.43 -16.23
C ASN A 33 17.04 0.53 -17.06
N ASP A 34 16.90 0.84 -18.36
CA ASP A 34 16.23 -0.02 -19.31
C ASP A 34 17.19 -1.08 -19.84
N ILE A 35 16.62 -2.24 -20.20
CA ILE A 35 17.40 -3.39 -20.67
C ILE A 35 17.66 -3.17 -22.15
N ASP A 36 18.93 -3.02 -22.48
CA ASP A 36 19.40 -2.89 -23.85
C ASP A 36 20.34 -4.03 -24.20
N TRP A 37 20.36 -4.37 -25.49
CA TRP A 37 21.23 -5.40 -26.02
C TRP A 37 21.63 -5.11 -27.45
N LYS A 38 22.73 -5.74 -27.88
CA LYS A 38 23.18 -5.75 -29.26
C LYS A 38 23.78 -7.11 -29.60
N THR A 39 23.57 -7.55 -30.83
CA THR A 39 24.09 -8.80 -31.38
C THR A 39 25.10 -8.51 -32.49
N SER A 40 25.94 -9.50 -32.79
CA SER A 40 26.89 -9.50 -33.92
C SER A 40 26.20 -10.01 -35.19
N ASP A 41 26.78 -9.69 -36.34
CA ASP A 41 26.28 -10.17 -37.63
C ASP A 41 26.36 -11.71 -37.70
N GLU A 42 27.39 -12.32 -37.09
CA GLU A 42 27.58 -13.76 -36.99
C GLU A 42 26.48 -14.43 -36.15
N PHE A 43 26.05 -13.78 -35.06
CA PHE A 43 24.95 -14.26 -34.24
C PHE A 43 23.62 -14.18 -34.99
N ASP A 44 23.34 -13.06 -35.65
CA ASP A 44 22.10 -12.84 -36.41
C ASP A 44 21.97 -13.75 -37.63
N ALA A 45 23.10 -14.20 -38.19
CA ALA A 45 23.14 -15.18 -39.28
C ALA A 45 22.76 -16.61 -38.86
N ARG A 46 22.64 -16.90 -37.55
CA ARG A 46 22.27 -18.23 -37.05
C ARG A 46 20.80 -18.52 -37.35
N GLU A 47 20.53 -19.57 -38.11
CA GLU A 47 19.16 -20.01 -38.35
C GLU A 47 18.62 -20.81 -37.15
N LEU A 48 17.55 -20.29 -36.54
CA LEU A 48 16.77 -21.02 -35.55
C LEU A 48 15.79 -21.98 -36.24
N THR A 49 15.60 -23.15 -35.64
CA THR A 49 14.52 -24.05 -36.06
C THR A 49 13.16 -23.38 -35.87
N SER A 50 12.13 -23.80 -36.61
CA SER A 50 10.77 -23.25 -36.43
C SER A 50 10.24 -23.41 -35.01
N GLU A 51 10.62 -24.49 -34.31
CA GLU A 51 10.25 -24.71 -32.92
C GLU A 51 10.96 -23.74 -31.98
N ASP A 52 12.28 -23.56 -32.14
CA ASP A 52 13.08 -22.67 -31.31
C ASP A 52 12.71 -21.21 -31.54
N LYS A 53 12.37 -20.83 -32.77
CA LYS A 53 11.87 -19.49 -33.10
C LYS A 53 10.59 -19.16 -32.34
N ASN A 54 9.67 -20.11 -32.19
CA ASN A 54 8.45 -19.91 -31.41
C ASN A 54 8.75 -19.74 -29.92
N LYS A 55 9.66 -20.55 -29.36
CA LYS A 55 10.08 -20.45 -27.94
C LYS A 55 10.81 -19.13 -27.68
N TYR A 56 11.71 -18.72 -28.58
CA TYR A 56 12.41 -17.45 -28.56
C TYR A 56 11.44 -16.26 -28.43
N PHE A 57 10.47 -16.16 -29.34
CA PHE A 57 9.49 -15.07 -29.29
C PHE A 57 8.54 -15.16 -28.11
N ALA A 58 8.18 -16.37 -27.66
CA ALA A 58 7.35 -16.54 -26.47
C ALA A 58 8.03 -15.94 -25.23
N VAL A 59 9.29 -16.30 -24.98
CA VAL A 59 10.03 -15.78 -23.82
C VAL A 59 10.34 -14.30 -23.99
N LYS A 60 10.70 -13.84 -25.19
CA LYS A 60 10.93 -12.41 -25.42
C LYS A 60 9.67 -11.59 -25.09
N ASN A 61 8.49 -12.04 -25.50
CA ASN A 61 7.23 -11.39 -25.14
C ASN A 61 6.97 -11.42 -23.62
N GLU A 62 7.38 -12.48 -22.91
CA GLU A 62 7.31 -12.53 -21.44
C GLU A 62 8.20 -11.48 -20.80
N ILE A 63 9.43 -11.29 -21.31
CA ILE A 63 10.36 -10.24 -20.87
C ILE A 63 9.76 -8.86 -21.13
N ASP A 64 9.38 -8.59 -22.39
CA ASP A 64 8.81 -7.30 -22.81
C ASP A 64 7.56 -6.95 -21.96
N SER A 65 6.72 -7.95 -21.64
CA SER A 65 5.56 -7.79 -20.75
C SER A 65 5.97 -7.48 -19.30
N ALA A 66 6.95 -8.20 -18.76
CA ALA A 66 7.44 -7.98 -17.41
C ALA A 66 8.02 -6.57 -17.22
N GLU A 67 8.67 -6.01 -18.24
CA GLU A 67 9.21 -4.65 -18.20
C GLU A 67 8.15 -3.57 -18.03
N THR A 68 6.89 -3.86 -18.40
CA THR A 68 5.77 -2.91 -18.24
C THR A 68 5.23 -2.83 -16.80
N ILE A 69 5.70 -3.68 -15.88
CA ILE A 69 5.28 -3.66 -14.48
C ILE A 69 5.60 -2.28 -13.88
N ALA A 70 4.61 -1.70 -13.19
CA ALA A 70 4.78 -0.38 -12.58
C ALA A 70 5.85 -0.40 -11.47
N ILE A 71 6.87 0.44 -11.62
CA ILE A 71 8.03 0.54 -10.72
C ILE A 71 8.33 1.97 -10.23
N ASN A 72 7.54 2.97 -10.65
CA ASN A 72 7.74 4.42 -10.38
C ASN A 72 7.80 4.85 -8.90
N HIS A 73 7.58 3.92 -7.97
CA HIS A 73 7.56 4.15 -6.53
C HIS A 73 8.47 3.24 -5.74
N ILE A 74 9.26 2.44 -6.43
CA ILE A 74 10.25 1.53 -5.88
C ILE A 74 11.62 2.22 -5.91
N ASP A 75 12.48 1.83 -4.98
CA ASP A 75 13.87 2.28 -4.92
C ASP A 75 14.70 1.79 -6.13
N ASP A 76 15.56 2.64 -6.67
CA ASP A 76 16.34 2.35 -7.87
C ASP A 76 17.18 1.07 -7.74
N LYS A 77 17.66 0.72 -6.55
CA LYS A 77 18.44 -0.53 -6.37
C LYS A 77 17.59 -1.78 -6.59
N VAL A 78 16.31 -1.71 -6.20
CA VAL A 78 15.34 -2.80 -6.41
C VAL A 78 14.97 -2.87 -7.89
N VAL A 79 14.80 -1.72 -8.54
CA VAL A 79 14.56 -1.64 -10.00
C VAL A 79 15.73 -2.25 -10.77
N ILE A 80 16.96 -1.85 -10.48
CA ILE A 80 18.18 -2.39 -11.10
C ILE A 80 18.27 -3.90 -10.89
N ALA A 81 18.01 -4.39 -9.68
CA ALA A 81 18.03 -5.83 -9.40
C ALA A 81 16.97 -6.60 -10.23
N PHE A 82 15.76 -6.06 -10.36
CA PHE A 82 14.69 -6.62 -11.18
C PHE A 82 15.05 -6.62 -12.67
N LYS A 83 15.44 -5.47 -13.22
CA LYS A 83 15.83 -5.32 -14.63
C LYS A 83 17.04 -6.19 -14.97
N ARG A 84 18.00 -6.33 -14.04
CA ARG A 84 19.12 -7.27 -14.20
C ARG A 84 18.64 -8.71 -14.33
N GLN A 85 17.69 -9.18 -13.53
CA GLN A 85 17.16 -10.55 -13.65
C GLN A 85 16.48 -10.79 -15.00
N LEU A 86 15.78 -9.79 -15.53
CA LEU A 86 15.21 -9.86 -16.88
C LEU A 86 16.29 -9.87 -17.97
N GLY A 87 17.36 -9.09 -17.83
CA GLY A 87 18.50 -9.14 -18.75
C GLY A 87 19.23 -10.48 -18.72
N GLU A 88 19.37 -11.10 -17.53
CA GLU A 88 19.89 -12.47 -17.40
C GLU A 88 18.94 -13.51 -18.05
N ALA A 89 17.62 -13.26 -18.04
CA ALA A 89 16.68 -14.08 -18.79
C ALA A 89 16.89 -13.93 -20.30
N LEU A 90 17.14 -12.71 -20.79
CA LEU A 90 17.45 -12.45 -22.19
C LEU A 90 18.75 -13.15 -22.64
N VAL A 91 19.79 -13.14 -21.79
CA VAL A 91 21.02 -13.91 -22.04
C VAL A 91 20.70 -15.39 -22.26
N ARG A 92 19.85 -15.99 -21.42
CA ARG A 92 19.42 -17.39 -21.59
C ARG A 92 18.64 -17.63 -22.87
N VAL A 93 17.87 -16.65 -23.34
CA VAL A 93 17.21 -16.72 -24.65
C VAL A 93 18.25 -16.79 -25.77
N PHE A 94 19.34 -16.01 -25.70
CA PHE A 94 20.43 -16.05 -26.67
C PHE A 94 21.22 -17.37 -26.64
N GLU A 95 21.33 -18.00 -25.47
CA GLU A 95 21.95 -19.32 -25.30
C GLU A 95 21.00 -20.49 -25.66
N GLY A 96 19.75 -20.22 -26.08
CA GLY A 96 18.76 -21.24 -26.42
C GLY A 96 18.13 -21.98 -25.21
N GLU A 97 18.37 -21.50 -23.98
CA GLU A 97 17.82 -22.07 -22.75
C GLU A 97 16.43 -21.50 -22.41
N TYR A 98 15.45 -21.68 -23.30
CA TYR A 98 14.15 -21.01 -23.21
C TYR A 98 13.35 -21.32 -21.92
N GLU A 99 13.41 -22.56 -21.42
CA GLU A 99 12.71 -22.93 -20.18
C GLU A 99 13.31 -22.23 -18.95
N ASN A 100 14.64 -22.18 -18.87
CA ASN A 100 15.34 -21.48 -17.80
C ASN A 100 15.11 -19.97 -17.88
N ALA A 101 15.06 -19.42 -19.10
CA ALA A 101 14.73 -18.02 -19.34
C ALA A 101 13.32 -17.67 -18.83
N SER A 102 12.29 -18.44 -19.20
CA SER A 102 10.91 -18.23 -18.70
C SER A 102 10.83 -18.35 -17.17
N ASN A 103 11.53 -19.33 -16.58
CA ASN A 103 11.60 -19.45 -15.12
C ASN A 103 12.26 -18.23 -14.46
N MET A 104 13.31 -17.67 -15.07
CA MET A 104 13.96 -16.44 -14.59
C MET A 104 13.01 -15.24 -14.67
N VAL A 105 12.25 -15.09 -15.76
CA VAL A 105 11.23 -14.03 -15.88
C VAL A 105 10.20 -14.12 -14.76
N LYS A 106 9.69 -15.33 -14.47
CA LYS A 106 8.73 -15.54 -13.38
C LYS A 106 9.30 -15.16 -12.02
N LEU A 107 10.56 -15.52 -11.75
CA LEU A 107 11.24 -15.14 -10.51
C LEU A 107 11.40 -13.62 -10.40
N ALA A 108 11.74 -12.94 -11.51
CA ALA A 108 11.85 -11.49 -11.55
C ALA A 108 10.49 -10.81 -11.31
N GLN A 109 9.43 -11.29 -11.95
CA GLN A 109 8.06 -10.84 -11.72
C GLN A 109 7.66 -11.01 -10.25
N ASP A 110 7.84 -12.20 -9.68
CA ASP A 110 7.53 -12.47 -8.28
C ASP A 110 8.31 -11.56 -7.33
N TYR A 111 9.59 -11.29 -7.64
CA TYR A 111 10.42 -10.39 -6.87
C TYR A 111 9.85 -8.97 -6.85
N ILE A 112 9.58 -8.39 -8.02
CA ILE A 112 9.09 -7.00 -8.11
C ILE A 112 7.68 -6.85 -7.55
N LEU A 113 6.81 -7.85 -7.76
CA LEU A 113 5.45 -7.86 -7.22
C LEU A 113 5.44 -7.89 -5.68
N LYS A 114 6.31 -8.70 -5.07
CA LYS A 114 6.46 -8.73 -3.60
C LYS A 114 6.94 -7.38 -3.05
N ARG A 115 7.87 -6.72 -3.76
CA ARG A 115 8.37 -5.38 -3.38
C ARG A 115 7.30 -4.30 -3.55
N ASN A 116 6.51 -4.36 -4.61
CA ASN A 116 5.36 -3.47 -4.80
C ASN A 116 4.34 -3.63 -3.65
N ILE A 117 4.00 -4.86 -3.27
CA ILE A 117 3.10 -5.12 -2.12
C ILE A 117 3.66 -4.55 -0.81
N GLU A 118 4.96 -4.73 -0.55
CA GLU A 118 5.64 -4.18 0.62
C GLU A 118 5.55 -2.64 0.64
N GLN A 119 5.82 -2.00 -0.50
CA GLN A 119 5.77 -0.56 -0.62
C GLN A 119 4.35 0.00 -0.46
N SER A 120 3.34 -0.63 -1.07
CA SER A 120 1.93 -0.27 -0.89
C SER A 120 1.52 -0.34 0.60
N ARG A 121 1.97 -1.37 1.32
CA ARG A 121 1.72 -1.52 2.77
C ARG A 121 2.38 -0.40 3.56
N TYR A 122 3.63 -0.07 3.23
CA TYR A 122 4.35 1.02 3.86
C TYR A 122 3.60 2.35 3.67
N MET A 123 3.21 2.69 2.44
CA MET A 123 2.50 3.94 2.15
C MET A 123 1.14 4.03 2.86
N PHE A 124 0.38 2.93 2.88
CA PHE A 124 -0.89 2.84 3.60
C PHE A 124 -0.72 3.01 5.11
N LEU A 125 0.28 2.35 5.72
CA LEU A 125 0.52 2.46 7.16
C LEU A 125 1.01 3.86 7.54
N MET A 126 1.87 4.45 6.71
CA MET A 126 2.35 5.82 6.90
C MET A 126 1.21 6.84 6.79
N SER A 127 0.29 6.67 5.85
CA SER A 127 -0.86 7.57 5.71
C SER A 127 -1.83 7.46 6.89
N CYS A 128 -2.05 6.25 7.42
CA CYS A 128 -2.79 6.05 8.66
C CYS A 128 -2.10 6.73 9.84
N GLY A 129 -0.79 6.47 10.01
CA GLY A 129 0.01 7.02 11.10
C GLY A 129 0.07 8.55 11.09
N SER A 130 0.30 9.16 9.92
CA SER A 130 0.35 10.63 9.79
C SER A 130 -1.02 11.27 10.07
N THR A 131 -2.11 10.66 9.61
CA THR A 131 -3.47 11.18 9.86
C THR A 131 -3.82 11.10 11.34
N THR A 132 -3.52 9.99 12.00
CA THR A 132 -3.73 9.85 13.45
C THR A 132 -2.83 10.80 14.24
N LEU A 133 -1.58 11.03 13.81
CA LEU A 133 -0.70 12.02 14.44
C LEU A 133 -1.32 13.42 14.40
N ILE A 134 -1.88 13.83 13.27
CA ILE A 134 -2.60 15.11 13.14
C ILE A 134 -3.78 15.15 14.13
N ALA A 135 -4.58 14.09 14.21
CA ALA A 135 -5.71 14.01 15.15
C ALA A 135 -5.27 14.08 16.63
N ILE A 136 -4.12 13.47 16.98
CA ILE A 136 -3.52 13.58 18.31
C ILE A 136 -3.09 15.01 18.60
N LEU A 137 -2.40 15.67 17.65
CA LEU A 137 -2.01 17.08 17.81
C LEU A 137 -3.21 17.99 18.02
N VAL A 138 -4.30 17.79 17.25
CA VAL A 138 -5.57 18.51 17.44
C VAL A 138 -6.16 18.22 18.82
N SER A 139 -6.12 16.97 19.29
CA SER A 139 -6.60 16.59 20.63
C SER A 139 -5.81 17.28 21.74
N VAL A 140 -4.48 17.37 21.60
CA VAL A 140 -3.60 18.06 22.55
C VAL A 140 -3.92 19.55 22.57
N LEU A 141 -4.11 20.19 21.42
CA LEU A 141 -4.52 21.59 21.34
C LEU A 141 -5.88 21.81 21.99
N PHE A 142 -6.87 20.95 21.71
CA PHE A 142 -8.17 20.99 22.38
C PHE A 142 -8.04 20.91 23.90
N TRP A 143 -7.16 20.06 24.41
CA TRP A 143 -6.94 19.91 25.84
C TRP A 143 -6.25 21.12 26.48
N LEU A 144 -5.23 21.69 25.83
CA LEU A 144 -4.51 22.88 26.32
C LEU A 144 -5.44 24.10 26.41
N PHE A 145 -6.32 24.28 25.42
CA PHE A 145 -7.28 25.39 25.38
C PHE A 145 -8.65 25.05 25.97
N ARG A 146 -8.75 23.99 26.77
CA ARG A 146 -10.03 23.47 27.29
C ARG A 146 -10.89 24.53 27.97
N GLY A 147 -10.30 25.46 28.73
CA GLY A 147 -11.05 26.48 29.47
C GLY A 147 -11.81 27.42 28.54
N SER A 148 -11.11 27.97 27.54
CA SER A 148 -11.70 28.84 26.52
C SER A 148 -12.71 28.10 25.66
N ILE A 149 -12.39 26.87 25.23
CA ILE A 149 -13.27 26.09 24.36
C ILE A 149 -14.56 25.69 25.11
N ILE A 150 -14.45 25.14 26.32
CA ILE A 150 -15.61 24.73 27.13
C ILE A 150 -16.54 25.93 27.41
N SER A 151 -16.00 27.13 27.59
CA SER A 151 -16.80 28.34 27.76
C SER A 151 -17.65 28.69 26.53
N ILE A 152 -17.23 28.30 25.32
CA ILE A 152 -17.90 28.63 24.06
C ILE A 152 -18.90 27.53 23.67
N ILE A 153 -18.45 26.27 23.63
CA ILE A 153 -19.24 25.14 23.10
C ILE A 153 -19.92 24.30 24.20
N GLY A 154 -19.56 24.52 25.46
CA GLY A 154 -20.05 23.75 26.59
C GLY A 154 -19.31 22.43 26.81
N ASN A 155 -19.42 21.93 28.05
CA ASN A 155 -18.67 20.76 28.53
C ASN A 155 -18.98 19.47 27.75
N THR A 156 -20.25 19.26 27.39
CA THR A 156 -20.67 18.03 26.70
C THR A 156 -20.11 17.96 25.28
N VAL A 157 -20.20 19.05 24.51
CA VAL A 157 -19.72 19.07 23.12
C VAL A 157 -18.20 18.90 23.09
N PHE A 158 -17.50 19.50 24.06
CA PHE A 158 -16.05 19.32 24.23
C PHE A 158 -15.65 17.84 24.37
N TYR A 159 -16.25 17.10 25.31
CA TYR A 159 -15.89 15.69 25.51
C TYR A 159 -16.35 14.78 24.37
N VAL A 160 -17.46 15.10 23.68
CA VAL A 160 -17.88 14.37 22.48
C VAL A 160 -16.88 14.56 21.34
N ALA A 161 -16.38 15.78 21.13
CA ALA A 161 -15.34 16.07 20.14
C ALA A 161 -14.00 15.40 20.51
N LEU A 162 -13.62 15.39 21.78
CA LEU A 162 -12.41 14.70 22.22
C LEU A 162 -12.53 13.18 22.03
N ALA A 163 -13.70 12.60 22.31
CA ALA A 163 -13.98 11.19 22.11
C ALA A 163 -13.96 10.77 20.63
N SER A 164 -14.44 11.61 19.72
CA SER A 164 -14.33 11.35 18.28
C SER A 164 -12.87 11.32 17.84
N LEU A 165 -12.05 12.25 18.31
CA LEU A 165 -10.61 12.23 18.03
C LEU A 165 -9.91 11.00 18.63
N CYS A 166 -10.30 10.53 19.82
CA CYS A 166 -9.83 9.24 20.37
C CYS A 166 -10.16 8.04 19.46
N GLY A 167 -11.23 8.12 18.66
CA GLY A 167 -11.56 7.13 17.64
C GLY A 167 -10.49 6.97 16.56
N SER A 168 -9.70 8.01 16.26
CA SER A 168 -8.56 7.91 15.33
C SER A 168 -7.46 6.98 15.85
N ILE A 169 -7.24 6.97 17.18
CA ILE A 169 -6.24 6.12 17.84
C ILE A 169 -6.71 4.67 17.80
N GLY A 170 -8.00 4.45 18.07
CA GLY A 170 -8.63 3.14 17.92
C GLY A 170 -8.49 2.58 16.51
N ALA A 171 -8.77 3.41 15.49
CA ALA A 171 -8.65 3.00 14.09
C ALA A 171 -7.22 2.65 13.71
N LEU A 172 -6.23 3.44 14.13
CA LEU A 172 -4.82 3.10 13.91
C LEU A 172 -4.43 1.77 14.57
N LEU A 173 -4.87 1.54 15.82
CA LEU A 173 -4.64 0.27 16.51
C LEU A 173 -5.26 -0.90 15.74
N SER A 174 -6.48 -0.74 15.20
CA SER A 174 -7.13 -1.75 14.36
C SER A 174 -6.31 -2.08 13.11
N VAL A 175 -5.77 -1.05 12.44
CA VAL A 175 -4.91 -1.20 11.27
C VAL A 175 -3.63 -1.96 11.62
N ILE A 176 -2.94 -1.57 12.69
CA ILE A 176 -1.71 -2.23 13.14
C ILE A 176 -1.96 -3.71 13.47
N LEU A 177 -3.00 -4.02 14.24
CA LEU A 177 -3.34 -5.39 14.63
C LEU A 177 -3.78 -6.28 13.44
N ARG A 178 -4.20 -5.67 12.33
CA ARG A 178 -4.59 -6.38 11.11
C ARG A 178 -3.52 -6.34 10.02
N THR A 179 -2.39 -5.70 10.27
CA THR A 179 -1.29 -5.62 9.33
C THR A 179 -0.82 -7.03 8.98
N GLY A 180 -0.66 -7.32 7.69
CA GLY A 180 -0.32 -8.65 7.16
C GLY A 180 -1.52 -9.50 6.71
N LYS A 181 -2.75 -9.16 7.10
CA LYS A 181 -3.98 -9.83 6.61
C LYS A 181 -4.71 -9.06 5.50
N THR A 182 -4.30 -7.80 5.26
CA THR A 182 -4.90 -6.94 4.25
C THR A 182 -4.29 -7.22 2.87
N THR A 183 -5.15 -7.50 1.89
CA THR A 183 -4.82 -7.54 0.48
C THR A 183 -4.88 -6.12 -0.07
N LEU A 184 -3.72 -5.52 -0.35
CA LEU A 184 -3.65 -4.22 -1.02
C LEU A 184 -3.43 -4.45 -2.51
N ASP A 185 -4.10 -3.66 -3.33
CA ASP A 185 -3.86 -3.63 -4.76
C ASP A 185 -2.55 -2.89 -5.04
N TYR A 186 -1.49 -3.64 -5.33
CA TYR A 186 -0.17 -3.09 -5.54
C TYR A 186 0.02 -2.39 -6.89
N ASN A 187 -0.95 -2.51 -7.81
CA ASN A 187 -0.96 -1.77 -9.07
C ASN A 187 -1.62 -0.38 -8.93
N ALA A 188 -2.18 -0.07 -7.77
CA ALA A 188 -2.82 1.19 -7.52
C ALA A 188 -1.82 2.36 -7.45
N SER A 189 -2.27 3.53 -7.90
CA SER A 189 -1.46 4.74 -7.78
C SER A 189 -1.17 5.09 -6.31
N LYS A 190 -0.01 5.72 -6.04
CA LYS A 190 0.39 6.24 -4.71
C LYS A 190 -0.75 6.97 -3.99
N LYS A 191 -1.52 7.78 -4.73
CA LYS A 191 -2.63 8.58 -4.20
C LYS A 191 -3.75 7.70 -3.62
N LEU A 192 -4.01 6.55 -4.22
CA LEU A 192 -5.07 5.66 -3.78
C LEU A 192 -4.77 5.06 -2.40
N HIS A 193 -3.54 4.60 -2.17
CA HIS A 193 -3.10 4.09 -0.86
C HIS A 193 -3.18 5.16 0.24
N ILE A 194 -2.87 6.41 -0.10
CA ILE A 194 -2.99 7.53 0.84
C ILE A 194 -4.47 7.77 1.19
N ILE A 195 -5.33 7.87 0.17
CA ILE A 195 -6.78 8.09 0.37
C ILE A 195 -7.40 6.95 1.18
N GLU A 196 -7.02 5.71 0.89
CA GLU A 196 -7.51 4.53 1.61
C GLU A 196 -7.16 4.61 3.11
N GLY A 197 -5.91 4.91 3.45
CA GLY A 197 -5.48 5.05 4.84
C GLY A 197 -6.17 6.22 5.56
N VAL A 198 -6.25 7.39 4.92
CA VAL A 198 -6.95 8.56 5.46
C VAL A 198 -8.43 8.24 5.72
N SER A 199 -9.10 7.59 4.76
CA SER A 199 -10.52 7.22 4.90
C SER A 199 -10.77 6.30 6.08
N ARG A 200 -9.83 5.38 6.38
CA ARG A 200 -9.92 4.46 7.51
C ARG A 200 -9.88 5.20 8.85
N ILE A 201 -8.99 6.18 8.99
CA ILE A 201 -8.89 6.99 10.21
C ILE A 201 -10.11 7.90 10.37
N ILE A 202 -10.60 8.50 9.27
CA ILE A 202 -11.84 9.29 9.28
C ILE A 202 -13.03 8.44 9.73
N ALA A 203 -13.16 7.21 9.24
CA ALA A 203 -14.20 6.28 9.70
C ALA A 203 -14.11 5.99 11.21
N GLY A 204 -12.89 5.89 11.75
CA GLY A 204 -12.65 5.79 13.18
C GLY A 204 -13.13 7.00 13.97
N ILE A 205 -12.86 8.21 13.47
CA ILE A 205 -13.31 9.47 14.09
C ILE A 205 -14.84 9.55 14.11
N ILE A 206 -15.48 9.24 12.99
CA ILE A 206 -16.95 9.21 12.87
C ILE A 206 -17.54 8.17 13.82
N SER A 207 -16.94 6.99 13.91
CA SER A 207 -17.38 5.93 14.83
C SER A 207 -17.28 6.40 16.28
N GLY A 208 -16.19 7.07 16.65
CA GLY A 208 -16.03 7.63 17.99
C GLY A 208 -17.08 8.69 18.33
N LEU A 209 -17.43 9.56 17.37
CA LEU A 209 -18.51 10.54 17.52
C LEU A 209 -19.86 9.87 17.81
N ILE A 210 -20.24 8.89 16.98
CA ILE A 210 -21.53 8.17 17.12
C ILE A 210 -21.62 7.51 18.49
N VAL A 211 -20.56 6.85 18.93
CA VAL A 211 -20.52 6.14 20.22
C VAL A 211 -20.55 7.11 21.40
N ALA A 212 -19.81 8.22 21.34
CA ALA A 212 -19.83 9.21 22.41
C ALA A 212 -21.23 9.80 22.61
N VAL A 213 -21.93 10.17 21.52
CA VAL A 213 -23.32 10.65 21.56
C VAL A 213 -24.25 9.56 22.10
N SER A 214 -24.07 8.31 21.68
CA SER A 214 -24.89 7.18 22.13
C SER A 214 -24.73 6.89 23.63
N ILE A 215 -23.50 7.04 24.16
CA ILE A 215 -23.24 6.93 25.61
C ILE A 215 -23.91 8.09 26.34
N LYS A 216 -23.72 9.33 25.86
CA LYS A 216 -24.27 10.53 26.52
C LYS A 216 -25.80 10.52 26.58
N THR A 217 -26.44 10.05 25.53
CA THR A 217 -27.91 9.91 25.45
C THR A 217 -28.44 8.69 26.21
N GLY A 218 -27.56 7.79 26.69
CA GLY A 218 -27.94 6.57 27.39
C GLY A 218 -28.51 5.48 26.49
N ILE A 219 -28.40 5.62 25.16
CA ILE A 219 -28.78 4.57 24.20
C ILE A 219 -27.93 3.32 24.43
N ILE A 220 -26.63 3.52 24.72
CA ILE A 220 -25.71 2.46 25.10
C ILE A 220 -25.07 2.75 26.44
N LEU A 221 -24.83 1.69 27.22
CA LEU A 221 -24.22 1.75 28.55
C LEU A 221 -24.83 2.83 29.48
N PRO A 222 -26.16 2.85 29.70
CA PRO A 222 -26.85 3.86 30.50
C PRO A 222 -26.41 3.90 31.96
N ILE A 223 -25.66 2.91 32.44
CA ILE A 223 -25.05 2.94 33.77
C ILE A 223 -24.04 4.11 33.90
N PHE A 224 -23.32 4.47 32.82
CA PHE A 224 -22.32 5.53 32.85
C PHE A 224 -22.92 6.93 32.74
N THR A 225 -24.20 7.09 32.40
CA THR A 225 -24.85 8.41 32.41
C THR A 225 -25.22 8.87 33.83
N LYS A 226 -25.29 7.93 34.77
CA LYS A 226 -25.66 8.18 36.18
C LYS A 226 -24.46 8.37 37.11
N ILE A 227 -23.24 8.17 36.60
CA ILE A 227 -21.99 8.25 37.36
C ILE A 227 -21.20 9.46 36.85
N GLU A 228 -20.41 10.11 37.71
CA GLU A 228 -19.48 11.20 37.32
C GLU A 228 -18.44 10.78 36.24
N SER A 229 -18.34 9.49 35.92
CA SER A 229 -17.41 8.92 34.94
C SER A 229 -17.90 8.95 33.49
N THR A 230 -19.03 9.60 33.16
CA THR A 230 -19.55 9.66 31.78
C THR A 230 -18.50 10.15 30.77
N ASN A 231 -17.68 11.12 31.15
CA ASN A 231 -16.65 11.68 30.27
C ASN A 231 -15.58 10.65 29.90
N ILE A 232 -15.12 9.87 30.88
CA ILE A 232 -14.14 8.80 30.66
C ILE A 232 -14.76 7.69 29.80
N ALA A 233 -16.02 7.34 30.06
CA ALA A 233 -16.75 6.36 29.26
C ALA A 233 -16.88 6.78 27.79
N MET A 234 -17.11 8.06 27.51
CA MET A 234 -17.13 8.58 26.14
C MET A 234 -15.77 8.44 25.45
N LEU A 235 -14.67 8.81 26.13
CA LEU A 235 -13.32 8.70 25.56
C LEU A 235 -12.92 7.25 25.26
N LEU A 236 -13.16 6.34 26.21
CA LEU A 236 -12.91 4.91 26.04
C LEU A 236 -13.81 4.30 24.97
N GLY A 237 -15.10 4.66 24.98
CA GLY A 237 -16.06 4.24 23.97
C GLY A 237 -15.63 4.70 22.58
N GLY A 238 -15.14 5.94 22.45
CA GLY A 238 -14.61 6.48 21.21
C GLY A 238 -13.43 5.67 20.66
N LEU A 239 -12.44 5.37 21.51
CA LEU A 239 -11.30 4.52 21.16
C LEU A 239 -11.75 3.12 20.72
N VAL A 240 -12.61 2.46 21.50
CA VAL A 240 -13.11 1.11 21.17
C VAL A 240 -13.91 1.11 19.87
N ALA A 241 -14.71 2.16 19.63
CA ALA A 241 -15.47 2.33 18.40
C ALA A 241 -14.56 2.48 17.19
N GLY A 242 -13.51 3.28 17.30
CA GLY A 242 -12.51 3.40 16.25
C GLY A 242 -11.80 2.09 15.95
N ALA A 243 -11.52 1.29 16.98
CA ALA A 243 -10.88 -0.02 16.80
C ALA A 243 -11.80 -1.06 16.14
N SER A 244 -13.12 -0.90 16.30
CA SER A 244 -14.13 -1.86 15.84
C SER A 244 -14.93 -1.35 14.66
N GLU A 245 -14.62 -1.88 13.47
CA GLU A 245 -15.37 -1.59 12.23
C GLU A 245 -16.86 -1.96 12.31
N ARG A 246 -17.24 -2.84 13.25
CA ARG A 246 -18.63 -3.32 13.41
C ARG A 246 -19.41 -2.56 14.50
N PHE A 247 -18.75 -1.81 15.37
CA PHE A 247 -19.43 -1.26 16.54
C PHE A 247 -20.40 -0.13 16.20
N ALA A 248 -19.99 0.83 15.38
CA ALA A 248 -20.90 1.88 14.89
C ALA A 248 -22.09 1.31 14.07
N PRO A 249 -21.89 0.41 13.08
CA PRO A 249 -23.00 -0.25 12.40
C PRO A 249 -23.97 -0.98 13.32
N SER A 250 -23.45 -1.65 14.37
CA SER A 250 -24.30 -2.38 15.34
C SER A 250 -25.20 -1.46 16.18
N ILE A 251 -24.82 -0.19 16.35
CA ILE A 251 -25.63 0.80 17.07
C ILE A 251 -26.70 1.36 16.14
N ILE A 252 -26.34 1.66 14.88
CA ILE A 252 -27.29 2.10 13.86
C ILE A 252 -28.39 1.05 13.69
N SER A 253 -28.03 -0.24 13.56
CA SER A 253 -29.01 -1.32 13.43
C SER A 253 -29.90 -1.49 14.66
N LYS A 254 -29.38 -1.23 15.87
CA LYS A 254 -30.22 -1.20 17.09
C LYS A 254 -31.23 -0.06 17.07
N LEU A 255 -30.86 1.12 16.57
CA LEU A 255 -31.78 2.25 16.44
C LEU A 255 -32.88 1.96 15.42
N ASP A 256 -32.54 1.34 14.28
CA ASP A 256 -33.49 0.93 13.26
C ASP A 256 -34.47 -0.14 13.79
N GLY A 257 -33.96 -1.13 14.52
CA GLY A 257 -34.77 -2.19 15.14
C GLY A 257 -35.76 -1.67 16.21
N VAL A 258 -35.39 -0.63 16.96
CA VAL A 258 -36.30 0.02 17.93
C VAL A 258 -37.47 0.70 17.22
N ASN A 259 -37.27 1.27 16.03
CA ASN A 259 -38.36 1.87 15.24
C ASN A 259 -39.33 0.82 14.68
N ASN A 260 -38.82 -0.33 14.20
CA ASN A 260 -39.68 -1.42 13.69
C ASN A 260 -40.50 -2.13 14.79
N SER A 261 -39.95 -2.30 15.99
CA SER A 261 -40.69 -2.93 17.11
C SER A 261 -41.82 -2.06 17.68
N LYS A 262 -41.75 -0.73 17.53
CA LYS A 262 -42.83 0.19 17.93
C LYS A 262 -43.96 0.28 16.90
N SER A 263 -43.70 -0.02 15.64
CA SER A 263 -44.72 -0.11 14.57
C SER A 263 -45.63 -1.34 14.78
N ASN A 264 -45.05 -2.50 15.11
CA ASN A 264 -45.79 -3.75 15.29
C ASN A 264 -46.58 -3.88 16.61
N LYS A 265 -46.48 -2.90 17.52
CA LYS A 265 -47.28 -2.84 18.76
C LYS A 265 -48.48 -1.88 18.68
N LYS A 266 -48.72 -1.28 17.52
CA LYS A 266 -49.87 -0.38 17.25
C LYS A 266 -50.89 -0.95 16.25
N GLN A 267 -50.79 -2.24 15.93
CA GLN A 267 -51.84 -3.04 15.29
C GLN A 267 -52.34 -4.06 16.30
#